data_AF-A0A9N9JYP3-F1
#
_entry.id   AF-A0A9N9JYP3-F1
#
_cell.length_a   1.000
_cell.length_b   1.000
_cell.length_c   1.000
_cell.angle_alpha   90.00
_cell.angle_beta   90.00
_cell.angle_gamma   90.00
#
_symmetry.space_group_name_H-M   'P 1'
#
loop_
_entity.id
_entity.type
_entity.pdbx_description
1 polymer ?
#
loop_
_entity_poly.entity_id
_entity_poly.type
_entity_poly.pdbx_seq_one_letter_code
_entity_poly.pdbx_strand_id
1 'polypeptide(L)'
;MEERCKDLNEDGSLNIMYSIDGHKELTEIELDHLEGYLGSRPVRIGNGAYDHLQLDIYGELLDAVYLFNKLGSPISYDTWVNIKKMVNYVCDNWDKPDMSIWEVRGKQQNFTYSKIMCWVAVDR
;
A
#
# COMPACT_ATOMS: atom_id res chain seq x y z
N MET A 1 15.69 -7.32 -4.20
CA MET A 1 14.86 -6.12 -4.44
C MET A 1 13.99 -6.29 -5.68
N GLU A 2 14.59 -6.64 -6.83
CA GLU A 2 13.86 -6.84 -8.10
C GLU A 2 12.75 -7.90 -8.06
N GLU A 3 12.90 -8.94 -7.26
CA GLU A 3 11.90 -10.03 -7.16
C GLU A 3 10.58 -9.56 -6.52
N ARG A 4 10.64 -8.61 -5.58
CA ARG A 4 9.44 -8.07 -4.91
C ARG A 4 8.77 -6.95 -5.70
N CYS A 5 9.48 -6.27 -6.60
CA CYS A 5 8.88 -5.34 -7.57
C CYS A 5 7.96 -6.03 -8.60
N LYS A 6 7.97 -7.37 -8.64
CA LYS A 6 7.08 -8.19 -9.47
C LYS A 6 5.81 -8.63 -8.74
N ASP A 7 5.70 -8.37 -7.45
CA ASP A 7 4.61 -8.88 -6.59
C ASP A 7 3.35 -8.00 -6.63
N LEU A 8 3.03 -7.54 -7.85
CA LEU A 8 1.76 -6.88 -8.15
C LEU A 8 0.64 -7.91 -8.14
N ASN A 9 -0.55 -7.49 -7.69
CA ASN A 9 -1.76 -8.27 -7.86
C ASN A 9 -2.14 -8.33 -9.36
N GLU A 10 -3.02 -9.26 -9.75
CA GLU A 10 -3.40 -9.48 -11.16
C GLU A 10 -3.97 -8.23 -11.84
N ASP A 11 -4.64 -7.37 -11.07
CA ASP A 11 -5.22 -6.10 -11.50
C ASP A 11 -4.19 -4.94 -11.55
N GLY A 12 -2.93 -5.19 -11.19
CA GLY A 12 -1.88 -4.19 -11.11
C GLY A 12 -1.85 -3.41 -9.79
N SER A 13 -2.66 -3.81 -8.79
CA SER A 13 -2.62 -3.20 -7.46
C SER A 13 -1.43 -3.68 -6.63
N LEU A 14 -1.01 -2.85 -5.68
CA LEU A 14 -0.01 -3.17 -4.66
C LEU A 14 -0.68 -3.79 -3.44
N ASN A 15 0.05 -4.68 -2.75
CA ASN A 15 -0.30 -5.04 -1.39
C ASN A 15 0.25 -3.98 -0.44
N ILE A 16 -0.59 -3.51 0.47
CA ILE A 16 -0.27 -2.43 1.40
C ILE A 16 0.71 -2.91 2.46
N MET A 17 0.53 -4.14 2.93
CA MET A 17 1.29 -4.69 4.04
C MET A 17 1.82 -6.07 3.74
N TYR A 18 2.94 -6.36 4.38
CA TYR A 18 3.58 -7.65 4.39
C TYR A 18 4.07 -7.94 5.80
N SER A 19 4.07 -9.21 6.20
CA SER A 19 4.77 -9.65 7.39
C SER A 19 6.29 -9.47 7.23
N ILE A 20 7.03 -9.62 8.33
CA ILE A 20 8.49 -9.43 8.33
C ILE A 20 9.22 -10.47 7.45
N ASP A 21 8.62 -11.64 7.28
CA ASP A 21 9.03 -12.74 6.41
C ASP A 21 8.41 -12.67 5.00
N GLY A 22 7.57 -11.66 4.73
CA GLY A 22 7.07 -11.34 3.39
C GLY A 22 5.73 -11.96 3.00
N HIS A 23 5.05 -12.66 3.91
CA HIS A 23 3.69 -13.16 3.70
C HIS A 23 2.67 -12.01 3.61
N LYS A 24 1.62 -12.23 2.81
CA LYS A 24 0.53 -11.26 2.57
C LYS A 24 -0.68 -11.46 3.48
N GLU A 25 -0.84 -12.67 4.03
CA GLU A 25 -1.94 -12.98 4.92
C GLU A 25 -1.65 -12.45 6.32
N LEU A 26 -2.32 -11.36 6.68
CA LEU A 26 -2.16 -10.67 7.96
C LEU A 26 -3.50 -10.58 8.71
N THR A 27 -4.39 -11.56 8.50
CA THR A 27 -5.71 -11.61 9.11
C THR A 27 -5.64 -11.34 10.61
N GLU A 28 -6.34 -10.29 11.04
CA GLU A 28 -6.36 -9.91 12.44
C GLU A 28 -7.27 -10.84 13.23
N ILE A 29 -6.76 -11.40 14.33
CA ILE A 29 -7.53 -12.24 15.24
C ILE A 29 -7.42 -11.73 16.68
N GLU A 30 -8.52 -11.82 17.42
CA GLU A 30 -8.55 -11.49 18.85
C GLU A 30 -8.17 -12.73 19.68
N LEU A 31 -7.37 -12.52 20.71
CA LEU A 31 -6.89 -13.57 21.61
C LEU A 31 -7.62 -13.46 22.96
N ASP A 32 -8.83 -13.99 23.04
CA ASP A 32 -9.71 -13.89 24.22
C ASP A 32 -9.11 -14.46 25.51
N HIS A 33 -8.19 -15.42 25.36
CA HIS A 33 -7.47 -16.08 26.44
C HIS A 33 -6.36 -15.22 27.07
N LEU A 34 -6.04 -14.06 26.47
CA LEU A 34 -5.05 -13.12 27.00
C LEU A 34 -5.76 -11.90 27.63
N GLU A 35 -5.33 -11.55 28.84
CA GLU A 35 -5.84 -10.37 29.55
C GLU A 35 -5.28 -9.06 28.99
N GLY A 36 -4.11 -9.12 28.34
CA GLY A 36 -3.41 -7.97 27.79
C GLY A 36 -2.59 -7.19 28.82
N TYR A 37 -1.73 -6.31 28.32
CA TYR A 37 -0.83 -5.53 29.16
C TYR A 37 -1.62 -4.53 30.01
N LEU A 38 -1.45 -4.60 31.34
CA LEU A 38 -2.21 -3.80 32.32
C LEU A 38 -3.74 -3.91 32.16
N GLY A 39 -4.23 -5.07 31.74
CA GLY A 39 -5.67 -5.28 31.50
C GLY A 39 -6.21 -4.61 30.24
N SER A 40 -5.34 -4.15 29.34
CA SER A 40 -5.74 -3.57 28.06
C SER A 40 -6.33 -4.64 27.14
N ARG A 41 -7.62 -4.51 26.82
CA ARG A 41 -8.34 -5.45 25.95
C ARG A 41 -8.96 -4.72 24.75
N PRO A 42 -9.10 -5.41 23.60
CA PRO A 42 -8.67 -6.79 23.37
C PRO A 42 -7.21 -6.90 22.90
N VAL A 43 -6.61 -8.07 23.13
CA VAL A 43 -5.30 -8.43 22.57
C VAL A 43 -5.52 -8.99 21.17
N ARG A 44 -4.80 -8.46 20.18
CA ARG A 44 -4.89 -8.90 18.79
C ARG A 44 -3.52 -9.26 18.23
N ILE A 45 -3.51 -10.16 17.26
CA ILE A 45 -2.36 -10.42 16.38
C ILE A 45 -2.80 -10.30 14.92
N GLY A 46 -1.84 -10.07 14.02
CA GLY A 46 -2.11 -9.70 12.63
C GLY A 46 -2.17 -8.18 12.46
N ASN A 47 -2.73 -7.72 11.35
CA ASN A 47 -2.93 -6.30 11.08
C ASN A 47 -4.28 -6.07 10.40
N GLY A 48 -5.22 -5.42 11.09
CA GLY A 48 -6.55 -5.14 10.55
C GLY A 48 -6.62 -4.17 9.37
N ALA A 49 -5.50 -3.60 8.93
CA ALA A 49 -5.43 -2.76 7.73
C ALA A 49 -4.98 -3.52 6.47
N TYR A 50 -4.69 -4.82 6.56
CA TYR A 50 -4.10 -5.58 5.46
C TYR A 50 -4.99 -5.72 4.21
N ASP A 51 -6.30 -5.60 4.38
CA ASP A 51 -7.32 -5.66 3.31
C ASP A 51 -7.87 -4.27 2.93
N HIS A 52 -7.31 -3.20 3.51
CA HIS A 52 -7.72 -1.85 3.18
C HIS A 52 -7.39 -1.53 1.71
N LEU A 53 -8.11 -0.55 1.17
CA LEU A 53 -7.68 0.14 -0.04
C LEU A 53 -6.95 1.41 0.40
N GLN A 54 -5.69 1.57 -0.02
CA GLN A 54 -4.90 2.78 0.17
C GLN A 54 -4.34 3.20 -1.17
N LEU A 55 -4.75 4.38 -1.63
CA LEU A 55 -4.35 4.90 -2.94
C LEU A 55 -3.10 5.79 -2.85
N ASP A 56 -2.74 6.24 -1.65
CA ASP A 56 -1.58 7.08 -1.40
C ASP A 56 -0.23 6.38 -1.65
N ILE A 57 -0.16 5.08 -1.36
CA ILE A 57 1.06 4.26 -1.52
C ILE A 57 1.65 4.32 -2.94
N TYR A 58 0.82 4.47 -3.97
CA TYR A 58 1.29 4.57 -5.35
C TYR A 58 2.09 5.85 -5.59
N GLY A 59 1.66 6.96 -4.99
CA GLY A 59 2.38 8.23 -5.07
C GLY A 59 3.73 8.16 -4.38
N GLU A 60 3.78 7.54 -3.19
CA GLU A 60 5.01 7.38 -2.42
C GLU A 60 6.02 6.51 -3.18
N LEU A 61 5.54 5.38 -3.72
CA LEU A 61 6.37 4.46 -4.48
C LEU A 61 6.92 5.11 -5.75
N LEU A 62 6.08 5.79 -6.54
CA LEU A 62 6.51 6.39 -7.80
C LEU A 62 7.40 7.60 -7.60
N ASP A 63 7.20 8.39 -6.54
CA ASP A 63 8.15 9.45 -6.17
C ASP A 63 9.53 8.87 -5.80
N ALA A 64 9.56 7.79 -5.01
CA ALA A 64 10.80 7.10 -4.67
C ALA A 64 11.50 6.51 -5.90
N VAL A 65 10.75 5.89 -6.81
CA VAL A 65 11.28 5.35 -8.08
C VAL A 65 11.82 6.46 -8.98
N TYR A 66 11.11 7.58 -9.09
CA TYR A 66 11.55 8.75 -9.85
C TYR A 66 12.88 9.30 -9.31
N LEU A 67 12.98 9.47 -7.99
CA LEU A 67 14.21 9.93 -7.34
C LEU A 67 15.36 8.95 -7.56
N PHE A 68 15.10 7.64 -7.46
CA PHE A 68 16.10 6.60 -7.74
C PHE A 68 16.58 6.66 -9.19
N ASN A 69 15.66 6.77 -10.16
CA ASN A 69 16.00 6.85 -11.58
C ASN A 69 16.79 8.13 -11.91
N LYS A 70 16.49 9.23 -11.23
CA LYS A 70 17.11 10.53 -11.43
C LYS A 70 18.51 10.66 -10.81
N LEU A 71 18.69 10.11 -9.60
CA LEU A 71 19.90 10.31 -8.79
C LEU A 71 20.78 9.06 -8.69
N GLY A 72 20.20 7.88 -8.88
CA GLY A 72 20.86 6.59 -8.75
C GLY A 72 21.21 5.99 -10.10
N SER A 73 20.47 4.98 -10.51
CA SER A 73 20.68 4.26 -11.77
C SER A 73 19.38 4.17 -12.57
N PRO A 74 19.46 4.16 -13.91
CA PRO A 74 18.29 3.97 -14.74
C PRO A 74 17.53 2.69 -14.38
N ILE A 75 16.22 2.79 -14.32
CA ILE A 75 15.35 1.61 -14.13
C ILE A 75 15.40 0.70 -15.35
N SER A 76 15.24 -0.61 -15.12
CA SER A 76 15.13 -1.58 -16.20
C SER A 76 13.81 -1.45 -16.97
N TYR A 77 13.77 -2.01 -18.18
CA TYR A 77 12.54 -2.06 -18.98
C TYR A 77 11.41 -2.82 -18.27
N ASP A 78 11.73 -3.92 -17.58
CA ASP A 78 10.74 -4.71 -16.84
C ASP A 78 10.11 -3.90 -15.70
N THR A 79 10.92 -3.15 -14.97
CA THR A 79 10.44 -2.23 -13.93
C THR A 79 9.53 -1.16 -14.54
N TRP A 80 9.90 -0.58 -15.68
CA TRP A 80 9.06 0.38 -16.40
C TRP A 80 7.70 -0.21 -16.83
N VAL A 81 7.66 -1.46 -17.29
CA VAL A 81 6.41 -2.15 -17.63
C VAL A 81 5.50 -2.28 -16.40
N ASN A 82 6.05 -2.59 -15.22
CA ASN A 82 5.28 -2.67 -13.98
C ASN A 82 4.77 -1.31 -13.52
N ILE A 83 5.59 -0.25 -13.60
CA ILE A 83 5.17 1.12 -13.30
C ILE A 83 3.97 1.53 -14.14
N LYS A 84 3.98 1.25 -15.45
CA LYS A 84 2.83 1.56 -16.31
C LYS A 84 1.53 0.87 -15.85
N LYS A 85 1.62 -0.38 -15.36
CA LYS A 85 0.45 -1.09 -14.81
C LYS A 85 -0.07 -0.39 -13.55
N MET A 86 0.83 0.01 -12.65
CA MET A 86 0.48 0.76 -11.44
C MET A 86 -0.17 2.11 -11.79
N VAL A 87 0.40 2.87 -12.73
CA VAL A 87 -0.16 4.16 -13.17
C VAL A 87 -1.55 3.98 -13.80
N ASN A 88 -1.75 2.95 -14.64
CA ASN A 88 -3.07 2.64 -15.18
C ASN A 88 -4.07 2.31 -14.07
N TYR A 89 -3.67 1.50 -13.08
CA TYR A 89 -4.51 1.22 -11.91
C TYR A 89 -4.90 2.50 -11.17
N VAL A 90 -3.96 3.43 -10.95
CA VAL A 90 -4.26 4.74 -10.34
C VAL A 90 -5.27 5.51 -11.19
N CYS A 91 -5.07 5.61 -12.51
CA CYS A 91 -6.00 6.29 -13.42
C CYS A 91 -7.41 5.71 -13.39
N ASP A 92 -7.55 4.39 -13.19
CA ASP A 92 -8.84 3.70 -13.14
C ASP A 92 -9.52 3.78 -11.76
N ASN A 93 -8.79 4.16 -10.71
CA ASN A 93 -9.26 4.06 -9.33
C ASN A 93 -9.12 5.34 -8.48
N TRP A 94 -8.50 6.41 -9.00
CA TRP A 94 -8.15 7.61 -8.22
C TRP A 94 -9.36 8.30 -7.56
N ASP A 95 -10.58 8.12 -8.08
CA ASP A 95 -11.80 8.74 -7.59
C ASP A 95 -12.48 7.92 -6.47
N LYS A 96 -12.04 6.69 -6.22
CA LYS A 96 -12.58 5.82 -5.17
C LYS A 96 -12.24 6.33 -3.77
N PRO A 97 -13.15 6.18 -2.79
CA PRO A 97 -12.82 6.39 -1.39
C PRO A 97 -11.88 5.29 -0.89
N ASP A 98 -10.97 5.65 -0.01
CA ASP A 98 -9.89 4.79 0.49
C ASP A 98 -9.65 5.05 1.99
N MET A 99 -8.61 4.46 2.55
CA MET A 99 -8.26 4.56 3.98
C MET A 99 -7.08 5.50 4.27
N SER A 100 -6.34 5.93 3.24
CA SER A 100 -5.12 6.75 3.35
C SER A 100 -4.08 6.14 4.33
N ILE A 101 -2.96 6.85 4.56
CA ILE A 101 -1.97 6.57 5.61
C ILE A 101 -2.51 6.43 7.05
N TRP A 102 -3.77 6.80 7.31
CA TRP A 102 -4.27 6.91 8.68
C TRP A 102 -4.68 5.57 9.29
N GLU A 103 -4.86 4.54 8.46
CA GLU A 103 -5.27 3.19 8.90
C GLU A 103 -6.46 3.21 9.89
N VAL A 104 -7.34 4.20 9.74
CA VAL A 104 -8.45 4.39 10.68
C VAL A 104 -9.36 3.16 10.64
N ARG A 105 -9.86 2.70 11.79
CA ARG A 105 -10.84 1.60 11.83
C ARG A 105 -12.26 2.10 11.53
N GLY A 106 -12.37 2.90 10.47
CA GLY A 106 -13.57 3.62 10.04
C GLY A 106 -13.99 3.22 8.63
N LYS A 107 -14.96 3.95 8.07
CA LYS A 107 -15.35 3.77 6.67
C LYS A 107 -14.32 4.43 5.75
N GLN A 108 -14.18 3.87 4.55
CA GLN A 108 -13.47 4.50 3.44
C GLN A 108 -14.04 5.89 3.16
N GLN A 109 -13.14 6.84 2.89
CA GLN A 109 -13.48 8.24 2.66
C GLN A 109 -12.62 8.82 1.53
N ASN A 110 -13.02 9.98 1.01
CA ASN A 110 -12.19 10.73 0.08
C ASN A 110 -11.16 11.55 0.86
N PHE A 111 -9.99 10.99 1.11
CA PHE A 111 -8.88 11.70 1.76
C PHE A 111 -8.15 12.59 0.76
N THR A 112 -8.00 13.88 1.09
CA THR A 112 -7.24 14.83 0.26
C THR A 112 -5.80 14.38 0.06
N TYR A 113 -5.20 13.77 1.08
CA TYR A 113 -3.84 13.22 1.01
C TYR A 113 -3.74 12.17 -0.10
N SER A 114 -4.60 11.16 -0.10
CA SER A 114 -4.66 10.13 -1.14
C SER A 114 -4.84 10.72 -2.53
N LYS A 115 -5.72 11.73 -2.70
CA LYS A 115 -5.91 12.36 -4.02
C LYS A 115 -4.66 13.10 -4.51
N ILE A 116 -3.94 13.79 -3.62
CA ILE A 116 -2.66 14.42 -3.95
C ILE A 116 -1.64 13.35 -4.34
N MET A 117 -1.58 12.24 -3.62
CA MET A 117 -0.64 11.17 -3.91
C MET A 117 -0.97 10.41 -5.21
N CYS A 118 -2.25 10.25 -5.56
CA CYS A 118 -2.64 9.78 -6.91
C CYS A 118 -2.16 10.75 -8.00
N TRP A 119 -2.22 12.06 -7.76
CA TRP A 119 -1.69 13.04 -8.72
C TRP A 119 -0.17 12.93 -8.83
N VAL A 120 0.56 12.82 -7.71
CA VAL A 120 2.02 12.60 -7.70
C VAL A 120 2.39 11.34 -8.48
N ALA A 121 1.62 10.26 -8.31
CA ALA A 121 1.81 9.00 -9.04
C ALA A 121 1.76 9.18 -10.58
N VAL A 122 0.94 10.10 -11.08
CA VAL A 122 0.81 10.37 -12.52
C VAL A 122 1.83 11.41 -13.02
N ASP A 123 2.24 12.34 -12.15
CA ASP A 123 3.19 13.42 -12.46
C ASP A 123 4.66 12.96 -12.56
N ARG A 124 5.02 11.88 -11.86
CA ARG A 124 6.40 11.35 -11.76
C ARG A 124 6.76 10.42 -12.91
#